data_AF-A0A3R7DDY5-F1
#
_entry.id   AF-A0A3R7DDY5-F1
#
_cell.length_a   1.000
_cell.length_b   1.000
_cell.length_c   1.000
_cell.angle_alpha   90.00
_cell.angle_beta   90.00
_cell.angle_gamma   90.00
#
_symmetry.space_group_name_H-M   'P 1'
#
loop_
_entity.id
_entity.type
_entity.pdbx_description
1 polymer ?
#
loop_
_entity_poly.entity_id
_entity_poly.type
_entity_poly.pdbx_seq_one_letter_code
_entity_poly.pdbx_strand_id
1 'polypeptide(L)'
;LYYRSGGEWIRLNVTSKDVRRIKRAAEAAAQALNSGLPEEDSLKMVGVDMVLEVPGVDEPILPVLLEANPRPAGLNHSTSLEDEVDAEPKLMVSSAIFRAIRAMRRRLLHGEGP
;
A
#
# COMPACT_ATOMS: atom_id res chain seq x y z
N LEU A 1 -0.15 15.50 -0.78
CA LEU A 1 -1.12 15.14 -1.84
C LEU A 1 -1.95 16.38 -2.19
N TYR A 2 -2.30 16.58 -3.46
CA TYR A 2 -3.11 17.72 -3.93
C TYR A 2 -4.23 17.19 -4.83
N TYR A 3 -5.39 17.86 -4.81
CA TYR A 3 -6.52 17.56 -5.69
C TYR A 3 -7.08 18.86 -6.28
N ARG A 4 -7.82 18.75 -7.39
CA ARG A 4 -8.39 19.90 -8.07
C ARG A 4 -9.83 20.12 -7.61
N SER A 5 -10.16 21.34 -7.17
CA SER A 5 -11.53 21.72 -6.79
C SER A 5 -11.78 23.17 -7.21
N GLY A 6 -12.90 23.43 -7.88
CA GLY A 6 -13.23 24.78 -8.36
C GLY A 6 -12.20 25.39 -9.32
N GLY A 7 -11.37 24.56 -9.97
CA GLY A 7 -10.28 25.01 -10.86
C GLY A 7 -8.93 25.21 -10.16
N GLU A 8 -8.89 25.22 -8.83
CA GLU A 8 -7.69 25.43 -8.02
C GLU A 8 -7.09 24.11 -7.51
N TRP A 9 -5.80 24.13 -7.18
CA TRP A 9 -5.12 23.02 -6.52
C TRP A 9 -5.18 23.19 -5.01
N ILE A 10 -5.85 22.25 -4.34
CA ILE A 10 -6.01 22.25 -2.89
C ILE A 10 -5.14 21.14 -2.31
N ARG A 11 -4.41 21.44 -1.22
CA ARG A 11 -3.67 20.43 -0.48
C ARG A 11 -4.66 19.51 0.23
N LEU A 12 -4.61 18.22 -0.06
CA LEU A 12 -5.36 17.21 0.67
C LEU A 12 -4.73 17.04 2.06
N ASN A 13 -5.51 17.32 3.10
CA ASN A 13 -5.12 17.01 4.48
C ASN A 13 -5.46 15.55 4.78
N VAL A 14 -4.46 14.67 4.70
CA VAL A 14 -4.64 13.22 4.89
C VAL A 14 -4.69 12.93 6.38
N THR A 15 -5.79 12.35 6.86
CA THR A 15 -5.90 11.94 8.27
C THR A 15 -5.47 10.49 8.45
N SER A 16 -5.18 10.06 9.68
CA SER A 16 -4.88 8.64 9.95
C SER A 16 -6.08 7.72 9.62
N LYS A 17 -7.31 8.25 9.60
CA LYS A 17 -8.51 7.49 9.15
C LYS A 17 -8.45 7.22 7.64
N ASP A 18 -7.98 8.20 6.87
CA ASP A 18 -7.80 8.09 5.42
C ASP A 18 -6.68 7.10 5.08
N VAL A 19 -5.55 7.18 5.78
CA VAL A 19 -4.45 6.21 5.63
C VAL A 19 -4.93 4.79 5.90
N ARG A 20 -5.70 4.56 6.97
CA ARG A 20 -6.29 3.23 7.24
C ARG A 20 -7.22 2.76 6.12
N ARG A 21 -7.97 3.67 5.50
CA ARG A 21 -8.86 3.33 4.37
C ARG A 21 -8.06 2.94 3.12
N ILE A 22 -7.04 3.73 2.78
CA ILE A 22 -6.10 3.44 1.66
C ILE A 22 -5.46 2.07 1.87
N LYS A 23 -4.90 1.83 3.06
CA LYS A 23 -4.25 0.58 3.41
C LYS A 23 -5.19 -0.62 3.26
N ARG A 24 -6.40 -0.53 3.80
CA ARG A 24 -7.41 -1.60 3.69
C ARG A 24 -7.76 -1.90 2.23
N ALA A 25 -7.85 -0.88 1.38
CA ALA A 25 -8.11 -1.08 -0.05
C ALA A 25 -6.94 -1.83 -0.72
N ALA A 26 -5.69 -1.45 -0.43
CA ALA A 26 -4.51 -2.15 -0.94
C ALA A 26 -4.41 -3.61 -0.45
N GLU A 27 -4.69 -3.85 0.84
CA GLU A 27 -4.70 -5.19 1.43
C GLU A 27 -5.79 -6.07 0.81
N ALA A 28 -7.00 -5.54 0.64
CA ALA A 28 -8.09 -6.25 -0.01
C ALA A 28 -7.76 -6.58 -1.47
N ALA A 29 -7.09 -5.68 -2.18
CA ALA A 29 -6.58 -5.93 -3.53
C ALA A 29 -5.61 -7.12 -3.57
N ALA A 30 -4.60 -7.08 -2.70
CA ALA A 30 -3.58 -8.12 -2.63
C ALA A 30 -4.17 -9.48 -2.26
N GLN A 31 -5.16 -9.49 -1.37
CA GLN A 31 -5.91 -10.71 -1.02
C GLN A 31 -6.72 -11.24 -2.21
N ALA A 32 -7.42 -10.35 -2.93
CA ALA A 32 -8.22 -10.73 -4.09
C ALA A 32 -7.35 -11.30 -5.23
N LEU A 33 -6.17 -10.74 -5.47
CA LEU A 33 -5.21 -11.25 -6.46
C LEU A 33 -4.71 -12.67 -6.16
N ASN A 34 -4.63 -13.02 -4.87
CA ASN A 34 -4.23 -14.35 -4.42
C ASN A 34 -5.41 -15.30 -4.21
N SER A 35 -6.65 -14.87 -4.49
CA SER A 35 -7.83 -15.68 -4.24
C SER A 35 -7.84 -16.94 -5.12
N GLY A 36 -7.98 -18.11 -4.49
CA GLY A 36 -8.00 -19.39 -5.17
C GLY A 36 -6.63 -19.93 -5.57
N LEU A 37 -5.54 -19.20 -5.29
CA LEU A 37 -4.19 -19.72 -5.46
C LEU A 37 -3.74 -20.45 -4.19
N PRO A 38 -3.05 -21.61 -4.33
CA PRO A 38 -2.38 -22.22 -3.19
C PRO A 38 -1.24 -21.32 -2.71
N GLU A 39 -0.77 -21.51 -1.47
CA GLU A 39 0.20 -20.59 -0.88
C GLU A 39 1.48 -20.52 -1.71
N GLU A 40 1.97 -21.64 -2.24
CA GLU A 40 3.17 -21.69 -3.09
C GLU A 40 3.10 -20.80 -4.33
N ASP A 41 1.91 -20.64 -4.91
CA ASP A 41 1.69 -19.86 -6.14
C ASP A 41 1.27 -18.41 -5.85
N SER A 42 0.96 -18.07 -4.59
CA SER A 42 0.58 -16.72 -4.19
C SER A 42 1.71 -15.69 -4.38
N LEU A 43 1.34 -14.48 -4.81
CA LEU A 43 2.22 -13.31 -4.82
C LEU A 43 2.61 -12.93 -3.39
N LYS A 44 3.90 -13.07 -3.08
CA LYS A 44 4.47 -12.73 -1.77
C LYS A 44 4.64 -11.23 -1.56
N MET A 45 4.73 -10.47 -2.65
CA MET A 45 4.84 -9.02 -2.66
C MET A 45 4.22 -8.49 -3.95
N VAL A 46 3.45 -7.42 -3.83
CA VAL A 46 2.83 -6.71 -4.95
C VAL A 46 2.73 -5.23 -4.59
N GLY A 47 3.05 -4.35 -5.52
CA GLY A 47 2.70 -2.93 -5.45
C GLY A 47 1.29 -2.75 -5.97
N VAL A 48 0.47 -1.97 -5.27
CA VAL A 48 -0.88 -1.62 -5.72
C VAL A 48 -0.88 -0.14 -6.01
N ASP A 49 -1.05 0.20 -7.29
CA ASP A 49 -1.15 1.57 -7.72
C ASP A 49 -2.61 1.98 -7.69
N MET A 50 -2.85 3.18 -7.16
CA MET A 50 -4.18 3.70 -6.98
C MET A 50 -4.23 5.20 -7.15
N VAL A 51 -5.39 5.69 -7.55
CA VAL A 51 -5.76 7.10 -7.44
C VAL A 51 -6.71 7.27 -6.26
N LEU A 52 -6.68 8.45 -5.67
CA LEU A 52 -7.57 8.83 -4.58
C LEU A 52 -8.58 9.82 -5.12
N GLU A 53 -9.83 9.41 -5.23
CA GLU A 53 -10.93 10.33 -5.52
C GLU A 53 -11.32 11.07 -4.24
N VAL A 54 -11.50 12.38 -4.37
CA VAL A 54 -11.92 13.28 -3.30
C VAL A 54 -13.29 13.85 -3.69
N PRO A 55 -14.39 13.15 -3.32
CA PRO A 55 -15.73 13.51 -3.80
C PRO A 55 -16.26 14.84 -3.23
N GLY A 56 -15.75 15.27 -2.07
CA GLY A 56 -16.11 16.54 -1.44
C GLY A 56 -15.27 16.81 -0.19
N VAL A 57 -15.43 18.00 0.39
CA VAL A 57 -14.62 18.47 1.55
C VAL A 57 -14.87 17.64 2.81
N ASP A 58 -16.08 17.11 2.99
CA ASP A 58 -16.49 16.32 4.16
C ASP A 58 -16.74 14.83 3.85
N GLU A 59 -16.48 14.43 2.60
CA GLU A 59 -16.68 13.06 2.17
C GLU A 59 -15.39 12.25 2.28
N PRO A 60 -15.47 10.95 2.62
CA PRO A 60 -14.29 10.12 2.72
C PRO A 60 -13.59 10.01 1.36
N ILE A 61 -12.26 10.05 1.37
CA ILE A 61 -11.48 9.71 0.18
C ILE A 61 -11.83 8.30 -0.29
N LEU A 62 -11.89 8.11 -1.60
CA LEU A 62 -12.18 6.83 -2.22
C LEU A 62 -10.93 6.34 -2.98
N PRO A 63 -10.25 5.30 -2.46
CA PRO A 63 -9.15 4.68 -3.19
C PRO A 63 -9.70 3.89 -4.38
N VAL A 64 -9.24 4.24 -5.58
CA VAL A 64 -9.56 3.54 -6.83
C VAL A 64 -8.30 2.88 -7.35
N LEU A 65 -8.33 1.54 -7.44
CA LEU A 65 -7.20 0.75 -7.87
C LEU A 65 -7.02 0.87 -9.39
N LEU A 66 -5.77 0.99 -9.83
CA LEU A 66 -5.42 1.08 -11.25
C LEU A 66 -4.70 -0.16 -11.73
N GLU A 67 -3.61 -0.53 -11.05
CA GLU A 67 -2.79 -1.67 -11.42
C GLU A 67 -2.21 -2.39 -10.20
N ALA A 68 -1.92 -3.67 -10.40
CA ALA A 68 -1.17 -4.50 -9.48
C ALA A 68 0.17 -4.84 -10.12
N ASN A 69 1.25 -4.32 -9.54
CA ASN A 69 2.59 -4.51 -10.03
C ASN A 69 3.31 -5.59 -9.19
N PRO A 70 3.50 -6.81 -9.71
CA PRO A 70 4.17 -7.88 -8.96
C PRO A 70 5.67 -7.60 -8.73
N ARG A 71 6.24 -6.60 -9.39
CA ARG A 71 7.65 -6.18 -9.25
C ARG A 71 7.73 -4.65 -9.17
N PRO A 72 7.29 -4.06 -8.03
CA PRO A 72 7.30 -2.61 -7.86
C PRO A 72 8.74 -2.09 -7.94
N ALA A 73 8.97 -1.14 -8.84
CA ALA A 73 10.25 -0.45 -8.98
C ALA A 73 10.26 0.84 -8.12
N GLY A 74 11.44 1.44 -7.93
CA GLY A 74 11.55 2.74 -7.25
C GLY A 74 11.33 2.73 -5.74
N LEU A 75 11.27 1.55 -5.11
CA LEU A 75 11.11 1.41 -3.65
C LEU A 75 12.19 2.14 -2.85
N ASN A 76 13.36 2.37 -3.47
CA ASN A 76 14.47 3.15 -2.93
C ASN A 76 14.16 4.64 -2.72
N HIS A 77 13.08 5.11 -3.34
CA HIS A 77 12.59 6.48 -3.24
C HIS A 77 11.17 6.54 -2.67
N SER A 78 10.65 5.43 -2.13
CA SER A 78 9.33 5.39 -1.50
C SER A 78 9.38 5.87 -0.05
N THR A 79 8.36 6.62 0.34
CA THR A 79 8.10 7.05 1.72
C THR A 79 6.83 6.41 2.26
N SER A 80 6.81 6.15 3.56
CA SER A 80 5.62 5.68 4.28
C SER A 80 4.58 6.79 4.43
N LEU A 81 3.34 6.53 3.98
CA LEU A 81 2.22 7.46 4.18
C LEU A 81 1.76 7.52 5.65
N GLU A 82 1.93 6.44 6.42
CA GLU A 82 1.64 6.43 7.86
C GLU A 82 2.59 7.37 8.62
N ASP A 83 3.87 7.36 8.25
CA ASP A 83 4.87 8.24 8.87
C ASP A 83 4.76 9.69 8.39
N GLU A 84 4.20 9.96 7.20
CA GLU A 84 3.96 11.33 6.68
C GLU A 84 2.81 12.08 7.37
N VAL A 85 1.91 11.36 8.04
CA VAL A 85 0.79 11.98 8.80
C VAL A 85 1.21 12.33 10.23
N ASP A 86 2.13 11.55 10.82
CA ASP A 86 2.48 11.65 12.24
C ASP A 86 3.98 12.01 12.53
N ALA A 87 4.88 12.03 11.53
CA ALA A 87 6.32 12.27 11.70
C ALA A 87 7.05 12.75 10.40
N GLU A 88 8.38 12.88 10.44
CA GLU A 88 9.20 13.14 9.25
C GLU A 88 9.24 11.93 8.29
N PRO A 89 9.29 12.18 6.96
CA PRO A 89 9.42 11.16 5.91
C PRO A 89 10.52 10.12 6.19
N LYS A 90 10.15 8.83 6.30
CA LYS A 90 11.13 7.73 6.39
C LYS A 90 11.15 6.91 5.11
N LEU A 91 12.35 6.76 4.55
CA LEU A 91 12.60 5.91 3.39
C LEU A 91 12.28 4.44 3.71
N MET A 92 11.38 3.85 2.93
CA MET A 92 10.81 2.51 3.15
C MET A 92 11.64 1.35 2.60
N VAL A 93 12.67 1.64 1.80
CA VAL A 93 13.43 0.71 0.95
C VAL A 93 13.82 -0.61 1.61
N SER A 94 14.19 -0.58 2.90
CA SER A 94 14.83 -1.72 3.54
C SER A 94 13.85 -2.56 4.34
N SER A 95 13.04 -1.96 5.23
CA SER A 95 12.42 -2.75 6.30
C SER A 95 11.32 -3.68 5.82
N ALA A 96 10.47 -3.29 4.86
CA ALA A 96 9.35 -4.11 4.40
C ALA A 96 9.83 -5.32 3.57
N ILE A 97 10.75 -5.08 2.61
CA ILE A 97 11.39 -6.17 1.83
C ILE A 97 12.17 -7.09 2.76
N PHE A 98 13.02 -6.56 3.66
CA PHE A 98 13.77 -7.41 4.57
C PHE A 98 12.87 -8.14 5.57
N ARG A 99 11.74 -7.57 5.99
CA ARG A 99 10.74 -8.26 6.83
C ARG A 99 10.06 -9.39 6.05
N ALA A 100 9.67 -9.16 4.80
CA ALA A 100 9.11 -10.20 3.93
C ALA A 100 10.12 -11.33 3.71
N ILE A 101 11.36 -11.01 3.33
CA ILE A 101 12.45 -12.00 3.17
C ILE A 101 12.69 -12.77 4.49
N ARG A 102 12.71 -12.08 5.64
CA ARG A 102 12.87 -12.73 6.96
C ARG A 102 11.68 -13.61 7.33
N ALA A 103 10.46 -13.23 6.96
CA ALA A 103 9.27 -14.05 7.19
C ALA A 103 9.30 -15.32 6.32
N MET A 104 9.64 -15.19 5.04
CA MET A 104 9.83 -16.32 4.11
C MET A 104 10.91 -17.27 4.63
N ARG A 105 12.06 -16.74 5.09
CA ARG A 105 13.16 -17.56 5.64
C ARG A 105 12.76 -18.30 6.91
N ARG A 106 11.95 -17.70 7.80
CA ARG A 106 11.47 -18.36 9.02
C ARG A 106 10.52 -19.52 8.72
N ARG A 107 9.62 -19.38 7.74
CA ARG A 107 8.74 -20.47 7.30
C ARG A 107 9.54 -21.66 6.76
N LEU A 108 10.53 -21.40 5.90
CA LEU A 108 11.42 -22.43 5.35
C LEU A 108 12.25 -23.18 6.41
N LEU A 109 12.62 -22.52 7.52
CA LEU A 109 13.46 -23.11 8.57
C LEU A 109 12.67 -23.83 9.67
N HIS A 110 11.37 -23.57 9.82
CA HIS A 110 10.55 -24.14 10.90
C HIS A 110 9.63 -25.29 10.46
N GLY A 111 9.74 -25.76 9.21
CA GLY A 111 9.09 -27.00 8.78
C GLY A 111 7.56 -26.95 8.74
N GLU A 112 6.97 -25.76 8.79
CA GLU A 112 5.57 -25.57 8.38
C GLU A 112 5.57 -25.59 6.84
N GLY A 113 5.59 -26.81 6.30
CA GLY A 113 5.21 -27.11 4.92
C GLY A 113 3.70 -26.95 4.73
N PRO A 114 3.24 -27.06 3.47
CA PRO A 114 2.05 -26.39 2.91
C PRO A 114 0.75 -26.58 3.68
#